data_AF-A0A1I7XQH9-F1
#
_entry.id   AF-A0A1I7XQH9-F1
#
_cell.length_a   1.000
_cell.length_b   1.000
_cell.length_c   1.000
_cell.angle_alpha   90.00
_cell.angle_beta   90.00
_cell.angle_gamma   90.00
#
_symmetry.space_group_name_H-M   'P 1'
#
loop_
_entity.id
_entity.type
_entity.pdbx_description
1 polymer ?
#
loop_
_entity_poly.entity_id
_entity_poly.type
_entity_poly.pdbx_seq_one_letter_code
_entity_poly.pdbx_strand_id
1 'polypeptide(L)' 'MPLRLLYKRYLPKISTHLYNECQDPKANDCDKNADCIDTDDGYVCQCKTGFFDENNDPIKTGRVCIGESQLNF' A
#
# COMPACT_ATOMS: atom_id res chain seq x y z
N MET A 1 -22.84 28.82 -14.88
CA MET A 1 -21.39 28.53 -14.92
C MET A 1 -21.10 27.40 -13.94
N PRO A 2 -20.83 26.16 -14.39
CA PRO A 2 -20.82 25.01 -13.49
C PRO A 2 -19.54 25.01 -12.64
N LEU A 3 -19.68 25.33 -11.36
CA LEU A 3 -18.64 25.18 -10.31
C LEU A 3 -18.17 23.72 -10.09
N ARG A 4 -18.77 22.74 -10.81
CA ARG A 4 -18.55 21.30 -10.61
C ARG A 4 -17.24 20.76 -11.21
N LEU A 5 -16.56 21.50 -12.08
CA LEU A 5 -15.39 20.98 -12.79
C LEU A 5 -14.06 21.21 -12.06
N LEU A 6 -13.99 22.17 -11.14
CA LEU A 6 -12.77 22.47 -10.38
C LEU A 6 -12.64 21.62 -9.11
N TYR A 7 -13.76 21.16 -8.53
CA TYR A 7 -13.74 20.26 -7.37
C TYR A 7 -13.17 18.86 -7.69
N LYS A 8 -13.24 18.41 -8.95
CA LYS A 8 -12.70 17.10 -9.35
C LYS A 8 -11.18 17.08 -9.52
N ARG A 9 -10.52 18.24 -9.62
CA ARG A 9 -9.08 18.35 -9.88
C ARG A 9 -8.28 18.83 -8.67
N TYR A 10 -8.98 19.27 -7.63
CA TYR A 10 -8.42 19.82 -6.40
C TYR A 10 -9.15 19.23 -5.17
N LEU A 11 -9.28 17.90 -5.14
CA LEU A 11 -9.22 17.17 -3.86
C LEU A 11 -7.74 16.83 -3.65
N PRO A 12 -6.90 17.78 -3.18
CA PRO A 12 -5.56 17.43 -2.76
C PRO A 12 -5.73 16.52 -1.56
N LYS A 13 -5.17 15.31 -1.65
CA LYS A 13 -4.90 14.40 -0.52
C LYS A 13 -5.53 14.88 0.80
N ILE A 14 -6.82 14.61 0.98
CA ILE A 14 -7.43 14.72 2.32
C ILE A 14 -6.55 13.83 3.18
N SER A 15 -5.90 14.43 4.19
CA SER A 15 -4.90 13.80 5.08
C SER A 15 -5.10 12.29 5.10
N THR A 16 -4.17 11.56 4.50
CA THR A 16 -4.20 10.09 4.36
C THR A 16 -4.54 9.40 5.69
N HIS A 17 -4.16 10.01 6.80
CA HIS A 17 -4.59 9.63 8.16
C HIS A 17 -6.10 9.44 8.41
N LEU A 18 -7.00 10.00 7.60
CA LEU A 18 -8.46 9.81 7.75
C LEU A 18 -9.01 8.62 6.95
N TYR A 19 -8.22 8.06 6.04
CA TYR A 19 -8.62 6.95 5.20
C TYR A 19 -7.63 5.80 5.36
N ASN A 20 -8.05 4.77 6.09
CA ASN A 20 -7.22 3.59 6.29
C ASN A 20 -7.31 2.66 5.08
N GLU A 21 -6.28 2.67 4.22
CA GLU A 21 -6.23 1.81 3.04
C GLU A 21 -6.16 0.31 3.37
N CYS A 22 -5.78 -0.03 4.60
CA CYS A 22 -5.71 -1.42 5.06
C CYS A 22 -7.09 -2.03 5.39
N GLN A 23 -8.13 -1.21 5.53
CA GLN A 23 -9.51 -1.69 5.74
C GLN A 23 -10.18 -2.16 4.44
N ASP A 24 -9.70 -1.70 3.27
CA ASP A 24 -10.20 -2.13 1.96
C ASP A 24 -9.06 -2.77 1.15
N PRO A 25 -9.12 -4.08 0.86
CA PRO A 25 -8.12 -4.77 0.04
C PRO A 25 -7.94 -4.20 -1.37
N LYS A 26 -8.88 -3.37 -1.85
CA LYS A 26 -8.77 -2.70 -3.15
C LYS A 26 -8.11 -1.31 -3.06
N ALA A 27 -7.91 -0.81 -1.85
CA ALA A 27 -7.33 0.50 -1.58
C ALA A 27 -5.82 0.43 -1.33
N ASN A 28 -5.29 -0.76 -1.07
CA ASN A 28 -3.87 -1.03 -0.99
C ASN A 28 -3.44 -2.05 -2.05
N ASP A 29 -2.16 -2.06 -2.39
CA ASP A 29 -1.54 -3.00 -3.31
C ASP A 29 -0.58 -3.97 -2.59
N CYS A 30 -0.71 -4.15 -1.27
CA CYS A 30 0.13 -5.07 -0.49
C CYS A 30 0.10 -6.50 -1.06
N ASP A 31 1.23 -7.21 -0.95
CA ASP A 31 1.23 -8.65 -1.20
C ASP A 31 0.32 -9.37 -0.18
N LYS A 32 -0.31 -10.48 -0.58
CA LYS A 32 -1.12 -11.32 0.32
C LYS A 32 -0.32 -11.84 1.54
N ASN A 33 0.99 -11.97 1.37
CA ASN A 33 1.95 -12.40 2.37
C ASN A 33 2.59 -11.19 3.11
N ALA A 34 2.06 -9.98 2.90
CA ALA A 34 2.42 -8.79 3.65
C ALA A 34 1.33 -8.39 4.64
N ASP A 35 1.74 -7.62 5.65
CA ASP A 35 0.87 -6.87 6.55
C ASP A 35 0.78 -5.43 6.04
N CYS A 36 -0.44 -4.91 6.00
CA CYS A 36 -0.70 -3.50 5.68
C CYS A 36 -0.69 -2.69 6.97
N ILE A 37 0.08 -1.62 7.00
CA ILE A 37 0.23 -0.71 8.14
C ILE A 37 -0.18 0.68 7.68
N ASP A 38 -1.29 1.15 8.23
CA ASP A 38 -1.80 2.51 8.05
C ASP A 38 -0.88 3.52 8.76
N THR A 39 -0.61 4.64 8.12
CA THR A 39 0.32 5.69 8.57
C THR A 39 -0.28 7.07 8.32
N ASP A 40 0.22 8.11 8.99
CA ASP A 40 -0.27 9.48 8.76
C ASP A 40 -0.17 9.93 7.29
N ASP A 41 0.85 9.44 6.57
CA ASP A 41 1.19 9.80 5.19
C ASP A 41 0.63 8.83 4.11
N GLY A 42 -0.17 7.83 4.51
CA GLY A 42 -0.72 6.79 3.65
C GLY A 42 -0.63 5.43 4.31
N TYR A 43 -0.10 4.44 3.60
CA TYR A 43 0.12 3.11 4.15
C TYR A 43 1.47 2.55 3.69
N VAL A 44 2.02 1.66 4.50
CA VAL A 44 3.20 0.86 4.17
C VAL A 44 2.81 -0.61 4.21
N CYS A 45 3.43 -1.42 3.34
CA CYS A 45 3.26 -2.87 3.39
C CYS A 45 4.57 -3.48 3.88
N GLN A 46 4.49 -4.46 4.75
CA GLN A 46 5.64 -5.14 5.32
C GLN A 46 5.47 -6.64 5.15
N CYS A 47 6.44 -7.35 4.57
CA CYS A 47 6.35 -8.81 4.47
C CYS A 47 6.24 -9.46 5.85
N LYS A 48 5.36 -10.47 5.96
CA LYS A 48 5.19 -11.25 7.18
C LYS A 48 6.48 -11.97 7.55
N THR A 49 6.61 -12.33 8.82
CA THR A 49 7.77 -13.11 9.30
C THR A 49 7.92 -14.40 8.48
N GLY A 50 9.14 -14.66 7.99
CA GLY A 50 9.43 -15.80 7.11
C GLY A 50 9.26 -15.53 5.61
N PHE A 51 8.88 -14.30 5.25
CA PHE A 51 8.89 -13.80 3.88
C PHE A 51 9.90 -12.67 3.73
N PHE A 52 10.56 -12.62 2.58
CA PHE A 52 11.48 -11.55 2.21
C PHE A 52 10.94 -10.82 0.99
N ASP A 53 11.26 -9.53 0.93
CA ASP A 53 10.82 -8.66 -0.14
C ASP A 53 11.80 -8.75 -1.31
N GLU A 54 11.32 -9.18 -2.47
CA GLU A 54 12.12 -9.21 -3.70
C GLU A 54 11.95 -7.93 -4.53
N ASN A 55 11.14 -6.97 -4.06
CA ASN A 55 10.92 -5.77 -4.84
C ASN A 55 12.21 -4.93 -4.94
N ASN A 56 12.59 -4.57 -6.17
CA ASN A 56 13.75 -3.73 -6.44
C ASN A 56 13.52 -2.25 -6.10
N ASP A 57 12.27 -1.85 -5.87
CA ASP A 57 11.91 -0.49 -5.49
C ASP A 57 11.95 -0.32 -3.96
N PRO A 58 12.94 0.41 -3.40
CA PRO A 58 13.08 0.58 -1.95
C PRO A 58 11.94 1.38 -1.31
N ILE A 59 11.15 2.08 -2.12
CA ILE A 59 10.00 2.89 -1.69
C ILE A 59 8.72 2.03 -1.62
N LYS A 60 8.67 0.90 -2.34
CA LYS A 60 7.49 0.06 -2.47
C LYS A 60 7.71 -1.31 -1.83
N THR A 61 8.11 -1.31 -0.57
CA THR A 61 8.33 -2.57 0.15
C THR A 61 7.02 -3.31 0.44
N GLY A 62 7.08 -4.63 0.64
CA GLY A 62 5.96 -5.50 1.00
C GLY A 62 4.97 -5.76 -0.14
N ARG A 63 5.41 -5.57 -1.39
CA ARG A 63 4.60 -5.77 -2.61
C ARG A 63 4.94 -7.07 -3.34
N VAL A 64 6.11 -7.64 -3.05
CA VAL A 64 6.58 -8.92 -3.60
C VAL A 64 7.17 -9.73 -2.45
N CYS A 65 6.33 -10.44 -1.71
CA CYS A 65 6.76 -11.18 -0.53
C CYS A 65 6.88 -12.67 -0.85
N ILE A 66 8.11 -13.14 -0.93
CA ILE A 66 8.44 -14.55 -1.23
C ILE A 66 8.88 -15.25 0.04
N GLY A 67 8.27 -16.42 0.28
CA GLY A 67 8.56 -17.23 1.45
C GLY A 67 9.77 -18.13 1.22
N GLU A 68 10.41 -18.57 2.30
CA GLU A 68 11.47 -19.59 2.27
C GLU A 68 11.05 -20.85 1.50
N SER A 69 9.74 -21.20 1.49
CA SER A 69 9.20 -22.34 0.72
C SER A 69 9.09 -22.11 -0.79
N GLN A 70 9.31 -20.88 -1.26
CA GLN A 70 9.31 -20.49 -2.68
C GLN A 70 10.72 -20.21 -3.22
N LEU A 71 11.74 -20.23 -2.36
CA LEU A 71 13.11 -20.39 -2.78
C LEU A 71 13.29 -21.83 -3.25
N ASN A 72 13.11 -22.04 -4.56
CA ASN A 72 13.54 -23.28 -5.21
C ASN A 72 15.06 -23.38 -5.09
N PHE A 73 15.51 -24.10 -4.07
CA PHE A 73 16.86 -24.63 -3.98
C PHE A 73 16.94 -25.99 -4.69
#